data_AF-A0A2W5XG73-F1
#
_entry.id   AF-A0A2W5XG73-F1
#
_cell.length_a   1.000
_cell.length_b   1.000
_cell.length_c   1.000
_cell.angle_alpha   90.00
_cell.angle_beta   90.00
_cell.angle_gamma   90.00
#
_symmetry.space_group_name_H-M   'P 1'
#
loop_
_entity.id
_entity.type
_entity.pdbx_description
1 polymer ?
#
loop_
_entity_poly.entity_id
_entity_poly.type
_entity_poly.pdbx_seq_one_letter_code
_entity_poly.pdbx_strand_id
1 'polypeptide(L)'
;MTAAITGAVDATLRSAHRAWVEIDHSALVDNLSALRRLAGGEKLVFPQLDNPLVSIVIPAYNKAYYTYQTVESLVATKAEVPLELVIVDNASADETRVLLAQFENGRYYVNEHNLGFGGACNIGAEMARGEFICFLNSDVVLTPGWLEALLRTIQSDPHCGAVGAKLVHPEGTLQEAGSIIWQDGSTYGY
;
A
#
# COMPACT_ATOMS: atom_id res chain seq x y z
N MET A 1 -7.44 0.24 -9.67
CA MET A 1 -7.27 1.05 -8.45
C MET A 1 -7.83 0.19 -7.36
N THR A 2 -7.02 -0.49 -6.56
CA THR A 2 -7.52 -1.48 -5.60
C THR A 2 -6.56 -1.54 -4.41
N ALA A 3 -7.10 -1.49 -3.19
CA ALA A 3 -6.44 -1.99 -2.00
C ALA A 3 -7.08 -3.35 -1.68
N ALA A 4 -6.34 -4.45 -1.82
CA ALA A 4 -6.85 -5.80 -1.60
C ALA A 4 -5.95 -6.58 -0.64
N ILE A 5 -6.54 -7.21 0.39
CA ILE A 5 -5.81 -8.06 1.34
C ILE A 5 -6.09 -9.54 1.05
N THR A 6 -5.07 -10.39 1.09
CA THR A 6 -5.14 -11.86 0.93
C THR A 6 -4.21 -12.57 1.94
N GLY A 7 -4.56 -13.75 2.49
CA GLY A 7 -3.68 -14.46 3.44
C GLY A 7 -4.20 -15.82 3.93
N ALA A 8 -3.33 -16.59 4.61
CA ALA A 8 -3.63 -17.90 5.23
C ALA A 8 -3.73 -17.77 6.77
N VAL A 9 -4.54 -18.63 7.39
CA VAL A 9 -5.05 -18.52 8.77
C VAL A 9 -4.05 -19.07 9.81
N ASP A 10 -3.51 -18.23 10.71
CA ASP A 10 -3.25 -18.63 12.11
C ASP A 10 -3.08 -17.41 13.04
N ALA A 11 -3.92 -17.35 14.09
CA ALA A 11 -4.06 -16.18 14.95
C ALA A 11 -3.27 -16.33 16.26
N THR A 12 -2.23 -15.52 16.46
CA THR A 12 -1.83 -15.02 17.79
C THR A 12 -0.85 -13.85 17.69
N LEU A 13 -1.22 -12.66 18.20
CA LEU A 13 -0.26 -11.55 18.34
C LEU A 13 -0.44 -10.79 19.66
N ARG A 14 0.69 -10.59 20.35
CA ARG A 14 0.91 -9.60 21.42
C ARG A 14 2.00 -8.61 20.99
N SER A 15 1.60 -7.34 21.00
CA SER A 15 2.35 -6.07 21.18
C SER A 15 3.81 -5.93 20.71
N ALA A 16 4.02 -4.97 19.80
CA ALA A 16 5.16 -4.05 19.85
C ALA A 16 4.75 -2.67 19.28
N HIS A 17 4.68 -1.66 20.15
CA HIS A 17 4.40 -0.25 19.82
C HIS A 17 5.70 0.52 19.57
N ARG A 18 5.71 1.43 18.58
CA ARG A 18 6.49 2.69 18.64
C ARG A 18 5.97 3.74 17.64
N ALA A 19 6.16 5.00 18.02
CA ALA A 19 5.44 6.20 17.58
C ALA A 19 5.83 6.71 16.19
N TRP A 20 4.80 7.18 15.46
CA TRP A 20 4.91 7.86 14.15
C TRP A 20 4.65 9.37 14.30
N VAL A 21 5.39 10.16 13.51
CA VAL A 21 5.31 11.63 13.45
C VAL A 21 3.88 12.09 13.09
N GLU A 22 3.40 13.14 13.74
CA GLU A 22 2.12 13.80 13.40
C GLU A 22 2.24 14.52 12.05
N ILE A 23 1.33 14.21 11.11
CA ILE A 23 1.18 14.95 9.86
C ILE A 23 -0.28 15.43 9.75
N ASP A 24 -0.44 16.70 9.42
CA ASP A 24 -1.71 17.39 9.19
C ASP A 24 -2.36 16.90 7.88
N HIS A 25 -3.59 16.37 7.96
CA HIS A 25 -4.34 15.84 6.82
C HIS A 25 -4.75 16.90 5.78
N SER A 26 -4.72 18.19 6.11
CA SER A 26 -4.94 19.27 5.14
C SER A 26 -3.79 19.42 4.13
N ALA A 27 -2.62 18.86 4.44
CA ALA A 27 -1.43 18.90 3.60
C ALA A 27 -1.39 17.80 2.51
N LEU A 28 -2.26 16.78 2.56
CA LEU A 28 -2.24 15.66 1.60
C LEU A 28 -2.61 16.07 0.16
N VAL A 29 -3.21 17.25 -0.02
CA VAL A 29 -3.55 17.86 -1.33
C VAL A 29 -2.59 19.01 -1.70
N ASP A 30 -1.62 19.33 -0.85
CA ASP A 30 -0.62 20.35 -1.19
C ASP A 30 0.48 19.76 -2.05
N ASN A 31 0.24 19.78 -3.35
CA ASN A 31 1.14 19.17 -4.30
C ASN A 31 2.54 19.79 -4.31
N LEU A 32 2.66 21.06 -3.94
CA LEU A 32 3.94 21.76 -3.94
C LEU A 32 4.77 21.38 -2.71
N SER A 33 4.17 21.18 -1.54
CA SER A 33 4.92 20.72 -0.36
C SER A 33 5.39 19.27 -0.51
N ALA A 34 4.56 18.37 -1.06
CA ALA A 34 4.97 16.99 -1.33
C ALA A 34 6.10 16.93 -2.38
N LEU A 35 6.01 17.69 -3.48
CA LEU A 35 7.11 17.80 -4.45
C LEU A 35 8.39 18.37 -3.84
N ARG A 36 8.28 19.38 -2.97
CA ARG A 36 9.45 19.96 -2.27
C ARG A 36 10.09 18.96 -1.33
N ARG A 37 9.32 18.14 -0.62
CA ARG A 37 9.85 17.12 0.29
C ARG A 37 10.49 15.96 -0.48
N LEU A 38 9.86 15.53 -1.57
CA LEU A 38 10.45 14.59 -2.53
C LEU A 38 11.76 15.14 -3.12
N ALA A 39 11.80 16.41 -3.53
CA ALA A 39 13.03 17.05 -4.04
C ALA A 39 14.07 17.32 -2.94
N GLY A 40 13.63 17.50 -1.70
CA GLY A 40 14.45 17.81 -0.53
C GLY A 40 15.22 16.62 0.01
N GLY A 41 14.88 15.39 -0.40
CA GLY A 41 15.59 14.19 0.02
C GLY A 41 15.31 13.78 1.48
N GLU A 42 14.16 14.18 2.02
CA GLU A 42 13.75 13.77 3.37
C GLU A 42 13.62 12.25 3.43
N LYS A 43 14.29 11.63 4.41
CA LYS A 43 14.23 10.18 4.56
C LYS A 43 12.89 9.73 5.11
N LEU A 44 12.31 8.72 4.47
CA LEU A 44 11.12 8.02 4.94
C LEU A 44 11.57 6.77 5.70
N VAL A 45 11.46 6.83 7.04
CA VAL A 45 11.93 5.76 7.92
C VAL A 45 10.79 4.81 8.23
N PHE A 46 10.96 3.54 7.89
CA PHE A 46 10.03 2.47 8.23
C PHE A 46 10.58 1.62 9.40
N PRO A 47 9.70 1.09 10.27
CA PRO A 47 10.12 0.18 11.33
C PRO A 47 10.61 -1.12 10.69
N GLN A 48 11.75 -1.61 11.17
CA GLN A 48 12.21 -2.94 10.82
C GLN A 48 11.48 -3.95 11.71
N LEU A 49 10.55 -4.69 11.11
CA LEU A 49 9.81 -5.76 11.78
C LEU A 49 10.29 -7.11 11.25
N ASP A 50 10.57 -8.03 12.16
CA ASP A 50 10.94 -9.42 11.83
C ASP A 50 9.72 -10.23 11.39
N ASN A 51 8.57 -9.99 12.04
CA ASN A 51 7.29 -10.65 11.77
C ASN A 51 6.19 -9.60 11.57
N PRO A 52 6.11 -8.92 10.42
CA PRO A 52 4.97 -8.08 10.10
C PRO A 52 3.71 -8.93 10.00
N LEU A 53 2.55 -8.40 10.39
CA LEU A 53 1.26 -9.04 10.14
C LEU A 53 0.83 -8.83 8.69
N VAL A 54 1.06 -7.60 8.17
CA VAL A 54 0.69 -7.22 6.81
C VAL A 54 1.91 -6.77 6.01
N SER A 55 2.08 -7.31 4.81
CA SER A 55 2.98 -6.74 3.80
C SER A 55 2.18 -5.88 2.82
N ILE A 56 2.41 -4.57 2.83
CA ILE A 56 1.83 -3.68 1.83
C ILE A 56 2.73 -3.72 0.59
N VAL A 57 2.15 -4.11 -0.55
CA VAL A 57 2.84 -4.21 -1.83
C VAL A 57 2.35 -3.11 -2.76
N ILE A 58 3.24 -2.20 -3.15
CA ILE A 58 2.95 -1.11 -4.09
C ILE A 58 3.67 -1.38 -5.42
N PRO A 59 2.97 -1.79 -6.49
CA PRO A 59 3.53 -1.74 -7.84
C PRO A 59 3.56 -0.29 -8.32
N ALA A 60 4.76 0.25 -8.55
CA ALA A 60 4.98 1.61 -9.03
C ALA A 60 5.41 1.59 -10.50
N TYR A 61 4.91 2.52 -11.32
CA TYR A 61 5.40 2.72 -12.69
C TYR A 61 5.23 4.18 -13.08
N ASN A 62 6.35 4.90 -13.10
CA ASN A 62 6.42 6.34 -13.13
C ASN A 62 5.56 6.96 -12.01
N LYS A 63 5.17 8.23 -12.19
CA LYS A 63 4.32 8.95 -11.25
C LYS A 63 4.92 8.96 -9.84
N ALA A 64 6.23 9.17 -9.72
CA ALA A 64 6.97 9.20 -8.45
C ALA A 64 6.27 10.05 -7.39
N TYR A 65 5.75 11.20 -7.82
CA TYR A 65 4.98 12.12 -7.00
C TYR A 65 3.73 11.49 -6.33
N TYR A 66 2.90 10.77 -7.10
CA TYR A 66 1.71 10.11 -6.55
C TYR A 66 2.08 8.94 -5.63
N THR A 67 3.16 8.24 -5.97
CA THR A 67 3.70 7.17 -5.12
C THR A 67 4.15 7.73 -3.77
N TYR A 68 4.85 8.88 -3.78
CA TYR A 68 5.23 9.59 -2.55
C TYR A 68 4.01 9.97 -1.72
N GLN A 69 2.97 10.57 -2.32
CA GLN A 69 1.74 10.92 -1.59
C GLN A 69 1.04 9.72 -0.99
N THR A 70 1.01 8.60 -1.72
CA THR A 70 0.42 7.35 -1.22
C THR A 70 1.16 6.89 0.04
N VAL A 71 2.48 6.85 -0.01
CA VAL A 71 3.34 6.44 1.11
C VAL A 71 3.24 7.43 2.28
N GLU A 72 3.17 8.72 2.00
CA GLU A 72 2.96 9.75 3.01
C GLU A 72 1.61 9.56 3.71
N SER A 73 0.53 9.33 2.95
CA SER A 73 -0.79 9.07 3.50
C SER A 73 -0.82 7.79 4.34
N LEU A 74 -0.09 6.75 3.92
CA LEU A 74 0.07 5.51 4.69
C LEU A 74 0.67 5.79 6.06
N VAL A 75 1.79 6.53 6.11
CA VAL A 75 2.43 6.93 7.38
C VAL A 75 1.47 7.77 8.22
N ALA A 76 0.75 8.71 7.60
CA ALA A 76 -0.19 9.59 8.28
C ALA A 76 -1.41 8.86 8.86
N THR A 77 -1.81 7.70 8.31
CA THR A 77 -2.93 6.91 8.87
C THR A 77 -2.63 6.35 10.25
N LYS A 78 -1.36 6.25 10.64
CA LYS A 78 -0.91 5.69 11.93
C LYS A 78 -1.54 4.33 12.22
N ALA A 79 -1.60 3.46 11.21
CA ALA A 79 -2.17 2.13 11.34
C ALA A 79 -1.60 1.40 12.57
N GLU A 80 -2.47 0.82 13.39
CA GLU A 80 -2.10 0.16 14.65
C GLU A 80 -1.73 -1.32 14.42
N VAL A 81 -1.28 -1.64 13.22
CA VAL A 81 -1.00 -2.99 12.73
C VAL A 81 0.49 -3.10 12.42
N PRO A 82 1.17 -4.17 12.89
CA PRO A 82 2.55 -4.45 12.47
C PRO A 82 2.59 -4.67 10.96
N LEU A 83 3.20 -3.75 10.22
CA LEU A 83 3.24 -3.82 8.76
C LEU A 83 4.64 -3.53 8.21
N GLU A 84 4.95 -4.12 7.06
CA GLU A 84 6.08 -3.73 6.23
C GLU A 84 5.59 -3.15 4.90
N LEU A 85 6.44 -2.33 4.26
CA LEU A 85 6.19 -1.80 2.93
C LEU A 85 7.19 -2.39 1.92
N VAL A 86 6.67 -2.89 0.81
CA VAL A 86 7.40 -3.39 -0.34
C VAL A 86 6.97 -2.60 -1.57
N ILE A 87 7.90 -1.90 -2.22
CA ILE A 87 7.61 -1.21 -3.50
C ILE A 87 8.31 -1.92 -4.65
N VAL A 88 7.56 -2.23 -5.71
CA VAL A 88 8.12 -2.79 -6.94
C VAL A 88 8.06 -1.72 -8.04
N ASP A 89 9.20 -1.09 -8.33
CA ASP A 89 9.35 -0.18 -9.47
C ASP A 89 9.40 -0.99 -10.77
N ASN A 90 8.36 -0.85 -11.58
CA ASN A 90 8.15 -1.62 -12.81
C ASN A 90 8.86 -0.98 -14.03
N ALA A 91 10.14 -0.64 -13.85
CA ALA A 91 11.01 0.02 -14.83
C ALA A 91 10.61 1.48 -15.15
N SER A 92 10.43 2.31 -14.11
CA SER A 92 10.15 3.74 -14.26
C SER A 92 11.31 4.52 -14.89
N ALA A 93 10.96 5.59 -15.60
CA ALA A 93 11.89 6.52 -16.25
C ALA A 93 11.92 7.91 -15.59
N ASP A 94 11.07 8.15 -14.59
CA ASP A 94 10.96 9.40 -13.84
C ASP A 94 11.73 9.35 -12.50
N GLU A 95 11.38 10.23 -11.56
CA GLU A 95 12.00 10.35 -10.25
C GLU A 95 11.69 9.18 -9.28
N THR A 96 11.03 8.11 -9.72
CA THR A 96 10.64 6.98 -8.83
C THR A 96 11.86 6.37 -8.13
N ARG A 97 13.01 6.29 -8.81
CA ARG A 97 14.25 5.79 -8.17
C ARG A 97 14.82 6.77 -7.13
N VAL A 98 14.60 8.07 -7.32
CA VAL A 98 14.97 9.10 -6.33
C VAL A 98 14.11 8.93 -5.08
N LEU A 99 12.81 8.71 -5.25
CA LEU A 99 11.90 8.35 -4.15
C LEU A 99 12.38 7.11 -3.39
N LEU A 100 12.68 6.02 -4.10
CA LEU A 100 13.11 4.77 -3.46
C LEU A 100 14.40 4.93 -2.66
N ALA A 101 15.33 5.77 -3.11
CA ALA A 101 16.56 6.07 -2.40
C ALA A 101 16.35 6.82 -1.07
N GLN A 102 15.16 7.41 -0.86
CA GLN A 102 14.80 8.09 0.39
C GLN A 102 14.29 7.12 1.47
N PHE A 103 14.03 5.87 1.13
CA PHE A 103 13.50 4.90 2.08
C PHE A 103 14.60 4.35 2.98
N GLU A 104 14.45 4.56 4.28
CA GLU A 104 15.28 3.93 5.29
C GLU A 104 14.53 2.71 5.86
N ASN A 105 15.15 1.54 5.77
CA ASN A 105 14.57 0.23 6.09
C ASN A 105 13.36 -0.19 5.23
N GLY A 106 12.98 0.60 4.22
CA GLY A 106 11.99 0.21 3.23
C GLY A 106 12.55 -0.83 2.27
N ARG A 107 11.71 -1.78 1.84
CA ARG A 107 12.09 -2.80 0.85
C ARG A 107 11.59 -2.39 -0.51
N TYR A 108 12.43 -2.54 -1.53
CA TYR A 108 12.01 -2.31 -2.90
C TYR A 108 12.72 -3.23 -3.88
N TYR A 109 12.13 -3.38 -5.06
CA TYR A 109 12.70 -4.06 -6.21
C TYR A 109 12.50 -3.20 -7.46
N VAL A 110 13.50 -3.18 -8.34
CA VAL A 110 13.45 -2.43 -9.61
C VAL A 110 13.51 -3.44 -10.75
N ASN A 111 12.42 -3.53 -11.52
CA ASN A 111 12.40 -4.35 -12.72
C ASN A 111 13.30 -3.75 -13.81
N GLU A 112 13.94 -4.62 -14.59
CA GLU A 112 14.71 -4.20 -15.76
C GLU A 112 13.80 -3.72 -16.90
N HIS A 113 12.60 -4.29 -16.99
CA HIS A 113 11.58 -3.94 -17.99
C HIS A 113 10.18 -3.99 -17.36
N ASN A 114 9.22 -3.32 -17.97
CA ASN A 114 7.84 -3.30 -17.46
C ASN A 114 7.16 -4.67 -17.69
N LEU A 115 6.82 -5.35 -16.60
CA LEU A 115 6.19 -6.69 -16.58
C LEU A 115 4.65 -6.63 -16.51
N GLY A 116 4.06 -5.45 -16.64
CA GLY A 116 2.65 -5.20 -16.36
C GLY A 116 2.34 -5.21 -14.87
N PHE A 117 1.10 -4.86 -14.52
CA PHE A 117 0.64 -4.73 -13.13
C PHE A 117 0.79 -6.06 -12.35
N GLY A 118 0.27 -7.16 -12.91
CA GLY A 118 0.33 -8.48 -12.27
C GLY A 118 1.76 -8.97 -12.03
N GLY A 119 2.68 -8.74 -12.98
CA GLY A 119 4.09 -9.11 -12.81
C GLY A 119 4.76 -8.38 -11.64
N ALA A 120 4.53 -7.07 -11.52
CA ALA A 120 5.04 -6.30 -10.38
C ALA A 120 4.41 -6.73 -9.05
N CYS A 121 3.10 -7.00 -9.03
CA CYS A 121 2.42 -7.54 -7.85
C CYS A 121 3.01 -8.89 -7.40
N ASN A 122 3.24 -9.82 -8.33
CA ASN A 122 3.77 -11.14 -8.01
C ASN A 122 5.17 -11.06 -7.39
N ILE A 123 6.06 -10.22 -7.93
CA ILE A 123 7.39 -9.99 -7.35
C ILE A 123 7.26 -9.44 -5.92
N GLY A 124 6.36 -8.47 -5.72
CA GLY A 124 6.14 -7.91 -4.39
C GLY A 124 5.57 -8.93 -3.41
N ALA A 125 4.70 -9.84 -3.88
CA ALA A 125 4.16 -10.92 -3.09
C ALA A 125 5.22 -11.97 -2.72
N GLU A 126 6.15 -12.30 -3.62
CA GLU A 126 7.30 -13.17 -3.32
C GLU A 126 8.24 -12.56 -2.28
N MET A 127 8.33 -11.23 -2.24
CA MET A 127 9.11 -10.52 -1.25
C MET A 127 8.39 -10.40 0.10
N ALA A 128 7.05 -10.48 0.14
CA ALA A 128 6.24 -10.27 1.33
C ALA A 128 6.56 -11.28 2.45
N ARG A 129 6.60 -10.79 3.69
CA ARG A 129 6.83 -11.59 4.91
C ARG A 129 5.62 -11.65 5.84
N GLY A 130 4.58 -10.86 5.56
CA GLY A 130 3.37 -10.80 6.35
C GLY A 130 2.48 -12.02 6.14
N GLU A 131 1.68 -12.34 7.16
CA GLU A 131 0.60 -13.34 7.05
C GLU A 131 -0.44 -12.91 6.00
N PHE A 132 -0.66 -11.60 5.89
CA PHE A 132 -1.53 -10.97 4.93
C PHE A 132 -0.74 -10.10 3.94
N ILE A 133 -1.09 -10.16 2.67
CA ILE A 133 -0.55 -9.28 1.62
C ILE A 133 -1.62 -8.28 1.25
N CYS A 134 -1.30 -6.98 1.36
CA CYS A 134 -2.15 -5.89 0.91
C CYS A 134 -1.59 -5.28 -0.39
N PHE A 135 -2.16 -5.61 -1.54
CA PHE A 135 -1.84 -4.92 -2.79
C PHE A 135 -2.43 -3.52 -2.74
N LEU A 136 -1.59 -2.49 -2.87
CA LEU A 136 -1.97 -1.09 -2.78
C LEU A 136 -1.48 -0.35 -4.02
N ASN A 137 -2.41 0.23 -4.76
CA ASN A 137 -2.08 1.11 -5.88
C ASN A 137 -1.15 2.27 -5.47
N SER A 138 -0.28 2.72 -6.39
CA SER A 138 0.67 3.81 -6.14
C SER A 138 0.07 5.23 -6.24
N ASP A 139 -1.25 5.35 -6.36
CA ASP A 139 -1.97 6.60 -6.66
C ASP A 139 -3.25 6.76 -5.83
N VAL A 140 -3.17 6.45 -4.53
CA VAL A 140 -4.32 6.53 -3.61
C VAL A 140 -3.99 7.31 -2.35
N VAL A 141 -5.02 7.92 -1.75
CA VAL A 141 -4.93 8.54 -0.41
C VAL A 141 -5.69 7.67 0.57
N LEU A 142 -5.01 7.27 1.64
CA LEU A 142 -5.56 6.37 2.65
C LEU A 142 -6.30 7.15 3.74
N THR A 143 -7.43 6.62 4.20
CA THR A 143 -8.21 7.19 5.31
C THR A 143 -7.91 6.49 6.64
N PRO A 144 -8.01 7.16 7.79
CA PRO A 144 -7.83 6.52 9.10
C PRO A 144 -8.70 5.25 9.26
N GLY A 145 -8.13 4.18 9.84
CA GLY A 145 -8.84 2.93 10.11
C GLY A 145 -9.06 2.00 8.91
N TRP A 146 -8.52 2.34 7.72
CA TRP A 146 -8.74 1.57 6.48
C TRP A 146 -8.21 0.14 6.59
N LEU A 147 -7.00 -0.03 7.12
CA LEU A 147 -6.33 -1.33 7.16
C LEU A 147 -6.99 -2.25 8.18
N GLU A 148 -7.34 -1.71 9.35
CA GLU A 148 -8.03 -2.45 10.40
C GLU A 148 -9.42 -2.90 9.94
N ALA A 149 -10.12 -2.12 9.10
CA ALA A 149 -11.40 -2.52 8.53
C ALA A 149 -11.26 -3.71 7.56
N LEU A 150 -10.24 -3.70 6.71
CA LEU A 150 -9.94 -4.81 5.80
C LEU A 150 -9.58 -6.08 6.58
N LEU A 151 -8.70 -5.96 7.58
CA LEU A 151 -8.30 -7.08 8.43
C LEU A 151 -9.47 -7.67 9.22
N ARG A 152 -10.30 -6.82 9.85
CA ARG A 152 -11.50 -7.31 10.54
C ARG A 152 -12.43 -8.07 9.61
N THR A 153 -12.54 -7.64 8.35
CA THR A 153 -13.44 -8.28 7.38
C THR A 153 -12.88 -9.62 6.92
N ILE A 154 -11.60 -9.69 6.52
CA ILE A 154 -11.01 -10.95 6.05
C ILE A 154 -10.95 -12.01 7.16
N GLN A 155 -10.76 -11.58 8.42
CA GLN A 155 -10.73 -12.47 9.57
C GLN A 155 -12.13 -12.85 10.10
N SER A 156 -13.19 -12.18 9.62
CA SER A 156 -14.55 -12.45 10.10
C SER A 156 -15.12 -13.78 9.60
N ASP A 157 -14.57 -14.32 8.51
CA ASP A 157 -14.99 -15.58 7.92
C ASP A 157 -13.75 -16.34 7.41
N PRO A 158 -13.47 -17.57 7.90
CA PRO A 158 -12.35 -18.37 7.42
C PRO A 158 -12.48 -18.77 5.93
N HIS A 159 -13.64 -18.60 5.31
CA HIS A 159 -13.85 -18.79 3.88
C HIS A 159 -13.57 -17.54 3.04
N CYS A 160 -13.29 -16.39 3.67
CA CYS A 160 -12.96 -15.15 2.97
C CYS A 160 -11.52 -15.17 2.46
N GLY A 161 -11.34 -15.37 1.14
CA GLY A 161 -10.01 -15.40 0.52
C GLY A 161 -9.39 -14.03 0.22
N ALA A 162 -10.23 -13.01 0.03
CA ALA A 162 -9.78 -11.65 -0.28
C ALA A 162 -10.82 -10.60 0.12
N VAL A 163 -10.35 -9.41 0.50
CA VAL A 163 -11.21 -8.24 0.77
C VAL A 163 -10.68 -7.03 0.01
N GLY A 164 -11.56 -6.35 -0.72
CA GLY A 164 -11.28 -5.07 -1.36
C GLY A 164 -11.81 -3.89 -0.54
N ALA A 165 -11.09 -2.77 -0.54
CA ALA A 165 -11.58 -1.53 0.05
C ALA A 165 -12.68 -0.89 -0.80
N LYS A 166 -13.58 -0.14 -0.14
CA LYS A 166 -14.44 0.83 -0.84
C LYS A 166 -13.58 2.00 -1.30
N LEU A 167 -13.68 2.34 -2.57
CA LEU A 167 -12.97 3.44 -3.20
C LEU A 167 -13.91 4.59 -3.46
N VAL A 168 -13.44 5.79 -3.10
CA VAL A 168 -14.15 7.04 -3.28
C VAL A 168 -13.23 8.02 -4.01
N HIS A 169 -13.82 8.77 -4.93
CA HIS A 169 -13.13 9.89 -5.54
C HIS A 169 -12.92 11.02 -4.52
N PRO A 170 -11.99 11.96 -4.78
CA PRO A 170 -11.76 13.11 -3.89
C PRO A 170 -13.02 13.94 -3.62
N GLU A 171 -13.96 13.99 -4.56
CA GLU A 171 -15.23 14.70 -4.43
C GLU A 171 -16.27 13.92 -3.59
N GLY A 172 -15.89 12.74 -3.07
CA GLY A 172 -16.71 11.88 -2.22
C GLY A 172 -17.67 10.96 -2.97
N THR A 173 -17.65 10.97 -4.30
CA THR A 173 -18.46 10.05 -5.12
C THR A 173 -17.89 8.64 -5.07
N LEU A 174 -18.77 7.63 -5.11
CA LEU A 174 -18.36 6.24 -5.12
C LEU A 174 -17.64 5.92 -6.43
N GLN A 175 -16.45 5.32 -6.31
CA GLN A 175 -15.72 4.79 -7.46
C GLN A 175 -15.91 3.28 -7.59
N GLU A 176 -15.76 2.54 -6.47
CA GLU A 176 -15.88 1.08 -6.46
C GLU A 176 -16.25 0.61 -5.05
N ALA A 177 -17.17 -0.34 -4.93
CA ALA A 177 -17.54 -0.98 -3.65
C ALA A 177 -17.45 -2.52 -3.70
N GLY A 178 -16.73 -3.05 -4.67
CA GLY A 178 -16.50 -4.48 -4.87
C GLY A 178 -16.64 -4.90 -6.33
N SER A 179 -16.36 -6.17 -6.58
CA SER A 179 -16.54 -6.78 -7.89
C SER A 179 -17.04 -8.22 -7.74
N ILE A 180 -17.79 -8.69 -8.73
CA ILE A 180 -18.10 -10.10 -8.92
C ILE A 180 -17.04 -10.68 -9.84
N ILE A 181 -16.38 -11.75 -9.40
CA ILE A 181 -15.48 -12.56 -10.22
C ILE A 181 -16.23 -13.84 -10.58
N TRP A 182 -16.47 -14.05 -11.87
CA TRP A 182 -17.14 -15.25 -12.37
C TRP A 182 -16.16 -16.41 -12.52
N GLN A 183 -16.68 -17.63 -12.68
CA GLN A 183 -15.86 -18.84 -12.80
C GLN A 183 -14.95 -18.84 -14.04
N ASP A 184 -15.28 -18.05 -15.06
CA ASP A 184 -14.46 -17.86 -16.26
C ASP A 184 -13.38 -16.76 -16.07
N GLY A 185 -13.29 -16.17 -14.88
CA GLY A 185 -12.37 -15.09 -14.54
C GLY A 185 -12.82 -13.70 -15.01
N SER A 186 -13.98 -13.58 -15.65
CA SER A 186 -14.54 -12.26 -15.98
C SER A 186 -14.95 -11.51 -14.71
N THR A 187 -14.80 -10.19 -14.73
CA THR A 187 -15.08 -9.32 -13.58
C THR A 187 -16.16 -8.31 -13.90
N TYR A 188 -17.01 -8.01 -12.91
CA TYR A 188 -18.04 -6.98 -13.01
C TYR A 188 -18.03 -6.13 -11.73
N GLY A 189 -17.73 -4.84 -11.84
CA GLY A 189 -17.76 -3.91 -10.70
C GLY A 189 -19.19 -3.62 -10.25
N TYR A 190 -19.37 -3.34 -8.96
CA TYR A 190 -20.64 -2.81 -8.42
C TYR A 190 -20.87 -1.34 -8.80
#